data_AF-A0A9D5NTV4-F1
#
_entry.id   AF-A0A9D5NTV4-F1
#
_cell.length_a   1.000
_cell.length_b   1.000
_cell.length_c   1.000
_cell.angle_alpha   90.00
_cell.angle_beta   90.00
_cell.angle_gamma   90.00
#
_symmetry.space_group_name_H-M   'P 1'
#
loop_
_entity.id
_entity.type
_entity.pdbx_description
1 polymer ?
#
loop_
_entity_poly.entity_id
_entity_poly.type
_entity_poly.pdbx_seq_one_letter_code
_entity_poly.pdbx_strand_id
1 'polypeptide(L)'
;MPEIKKIVLTGGPCAGKTTALVKIVEYFSGMGYKVFTIPEVPTLFSIGGWNYLTPNRQLYYQGERAILETQLALEDQFMALAEVCTKPVLIVCDRGALDISAYIKPEEWEEITQMAGSDSESLRKRYDAVLHLVSAADGAEQYYTTATNATRYEKADEEGLRLARELDKKVINAWSGHSHLRVINNHDDFNAKLSRVIQEISNVLGLPLPVEKERLYKVEVIGEIPGAIESQITQTYLVAEPGCEVRLRRREWSRGKVVNVHRSKKQISETQVIETERQVDNNLYEQMLQQADPYRSTIKKRRQSLIWKGQHFEIDTFLEPVSDLVILQSKGVAEQESVKFPPFVKVLEDVTGNVRYYNYHIALRK
;
A
#
# COMPACT_ATOMS: atom_id res chain seq x y z
N MET A 1 -27.16 2.20 3.90
CA MET A 1 -26.04 1.27 4.15
C MET A 1 -24.76 1.96 3.70
N PRO A 2 -23.62 1.77 4.38
CA PRO A 2 -22.35 2.37 3.92
C PRO A 2 -22.02 1.88 2.51
N GLU A 3 -21.39 2.74 1.71
CA GLU A 3 -20.82 2.31 0.44
C GLU A 3 -19.60 1.44 0.74
N ILE A 4 -19.66 0.15 0.40
CA ILE A 4 -18.60 -0.82 0.65
C ILE A 4 -18.06 -1.28 -0.69
N LYS A 5 -16.75 -1.24 -0.85
CA LYS A 5 -16.04 -1.84 -1.98
C LYS A 5 -14.98 -2.81 -1.48
N LYS A 6 -14.99 -4.05 -1.98
CA LYS A 6 -13.98 -5.06 -1.68
C LYS A 6 -13.13 -5.32 -2.90
N ILE A 7 -11.83 -5.06 -2.77
CA ILE A 7 -10.85 -5.27 -3.83
C ILE A 7 -9.79 -6.28 -3.38
N VAL A 8 -9.13 -6.89 -4.35
CA VAL A 8 -7.95 -7.74 -4.11
C VAL A 8 -6.73 -7.17 -4.84
N LEU A 9 -5.61 -7.12 -4.12
CA LEU A 9 -4.29 -6.97 -4.70
C LEU A 9 -3.69 -8.36 -4.89
N THR A 10 -3.50 -8.75 -6.14
CA THR A 10 -2.93 -10.05 -6.51
C THR A 10 -1.64 -9.86 -7.30
N GLY A 11 -0.93 -10.96 -7.55
CA GLY A 11 0.32 -10.96 -8.30
C GLY A 11 1.38 -11.90 -7.75
N GLY A 12 2.40 -12.14 -8.54
CA GLY A 12 3.55 -12.96 -8.19
C GLY A 12 4.38 -12.39 -7.04
N PRO A 13 5.47 -13.09 -6.67
CA PRO A 13 6.40 -12.60 -5.67
C PRO A 13 7.09 -11.31 -6.14
N CYS A 14 7.53 -10.49 -5.18
CA CYS A 14 8.17 -9.20 -5.45
C CYS A 14 7.37 -8.25 -6.36
N ALA A 15 6.03 -8.35 -6.39
CA ALA A 15 5.18 -7.47 -7.20
C ALA A 15 4.96 -6.06 -6.62
N GLY A 16 5.30 -5.84 -5.34
CA GLY A 16 5.10 -4.57 -4.63
C GLY A 16 3.78 -4.45 -3.87
N LYS A 17 3.04 -5.55 -3.65
CA LYS A 17 1.74 -5.58 -2.97
C LYS A 17 1.77 -4.93 -1.58
N THR A 18 2.73 -5.29 -0.74
CA THR A 18 2.85 -4.75 0.63
C THR A 18 3.05 -3.23 0.62
N THR A 19 3.86 -2.71 -0.30
CA THR A 19 4.06 -1.26 -0.44
C THR A 19 2.82 -0.57 -1.01
N ALA A 20 2.13 -1.17 -1.97
CA ALA A 20 0.85 -0.68 -2.46
C ALA A 20 -0.21 -0.62 -1.34
N LEU A 21 -0.28 -1.64 -0.49
CA LEU A 21 -1.21 -1.69 0.64
C LEU A 21 -1.02 -0.50 1.61
N VAL A 22 0.23 -0.13 1.90
CA VAL A 22 0.54 1.07 2.70
C VAL A 22 -0.03 2.33 2.05
N LYS A 23 0.25 2.54 0.76
CA LYS A 23 -0.23 3.73 0.03
C LYS A 23 -1.76 3.80 0.00
N ILE A 24 -2.43 2.68 -0.23
CA ILE A 24 -3.90 2.58 -0.24
C ILE A 24 -4.47 2.97 1.13
N VAL A 25 -3.95 2.38 2.21
CA VAL A 25 -4.41 2.70 3.57
C VAL A 25 -4.25 4.19 3.86
N GLU A 26 -3.09 4.78 3.54
CA GLU A 26 -2.83 6.20 3.82
C GLU A 26 -3.69 7.15 2.99
N TYR A 27 -3.84 6.87 1.70
CA TYR A 27 -4.58 7.71 0.77
C TYR A 27 -6.08 7.69 1.08
N PHE A 28 -6.71 6.51 1.09
CA PHE A 28 -8.16 6.42 1.29
C PHE A 28 -8.59 6.70 2.73
N SER A 29 -7.77 6.38 3.74
CA SER A 29 -8.05 6.88 5.11
C SER A 29 -7.97 8.40 5.19
N GLY A 30 -7.08 9.03 4.42
CA GLY A 30 -6.98 10.48 4.28
C GLY A 30 -8.18 11.13 3.58
N MET A 31 -8.86 10.39 2.71
CA MET A 31 -10.13 10.78 2.08
C MET A 31 -11.36 10.46 2.93
N GLY A 32 -11.19 9.82 4.09
CA GLY A 32 -12.28 9.58 5.05
C GLY A 32 -12.88 8.18 4.99
N TYR A 33 -12.36 7.32 4.12
CA TYR A 33 -12.78 5.92 4.09
C TYR A 33 -12.33 5.20 5.36
N LYS A 34 -13.16 4.28 5.84
CA LYS A 34 -12.71 3.22 6.71
C LYS A 34 -12.03 2.16 5.83
N VAL A 35 -10.70 2.06 5.93
CA VAL A 35 -9.95 1.03 5.20
C VAL A 35 -9.71 -0.17 6.12
N PHE A 36 -10.20 -1.35 5.70
CA PHE A 36 -9.84 -2.64 6.27
C PHE A 36 -8.85 -3.35 5.34
N THR A 37 -7.87 -4.02 5.94
CA THR A 37 -6.88 -4.80 5.20
C THR A 37 -6.92 -6.24 5.68
N ILE A 38 -7.18 -7.16 4.77
CA ILE A 38 -7.12 -8.60 5.04
C ILE A 38 -5.70 -9.06 4.68
N PRO A 39 -4.93 -9.59 5.65
CA PRO A 39 -3.55 -9.99 5.42
C PRO A 39 -3.45 -11.23 4.54
N GLU A 40 -2.26 -11.49 4.02
CA GLU A 40 -1.94 -12.72 3.29
C GLU A 40 -2.08 -13.94 4.22
N VAL A 41 -3.15 -14.71 4.05
CA VAL A 41 -3.44 -15.91 4.86
C VAL A 41 -2.32 -16.95 4.82
N PRO A 42 -1.69 -17.26 3.65
CA PRO A 42 -0.49 -18.09 3.61
C PRO A 42 0.60 -17.73 4.63
N THR A 43 0.81 -16.44 4.87
CA THR A 43 1.84 -15.94 5.81
C THR A 43 1.44 -16.22 7.25
N LEU A 44 0.15 -16.16 7.60
CA LEU A 44 -0.36 -16.55 8.92
C LEU A 44 -0.07 -18.03 9.23
N PHE A 45 -0.34 -18.92 8.28
CA PHE A 45 -0.06 -20.36 8.43
C PHE A 45 1.44 -20.65 8.51
N SER A 46 2.25 -19.89 7.76
CA SER A 46 3.72 -20.02 7.77
C SER A 46 4.31 -19.65 9.13
N ILE A 47 3.81 -18.59 9.76
CA ILE A 47 4.17 -18.20 11.14
C ILE A 47 3.73 -19.29 12.14
N GLY A 48 2.60 -19.94 11.90
CA GLY A 48 2.11 -21.08 12.68
C GLY A 48 2.91 -22.38 12.49
N GLY A 49 3.96 -22.39 11.66
CA GLY A 49 4.84 -23.54 11.45
C GLY A 49 4.46 -24.46 10.29
N TRP A 50 3.41 -24.13 9.53
CA TRP A 50 3.11 -24.85 8.29
C TRP A 50 4.06 -24.42 7.17
N ASN A 51 4.49 -25.37 6.32
CA ASN A 51 5.53 -25.12 5.34
C ASN A 51 5.18 -25.74 3.98
N TYR A 52 5.21 -24.92 2.93
CA TYR A 52 5.01 -25.32 1.53
C TYR A 52 6.03 -26.34 1.00
N LEU A 53 7.19 -26.46 1.66
CA LEU A 53 8.24 -27.44 1.31
C LEU A 53 7.96 -28.83 1.88
N THR A 54 6.82 -29.04 2.55
CA THR A 54 6.48 -30.35 3.08
C THR A 54 6.41 -31.41 1.96
N PRO A 55 7.13 -32.53 2.07
CA PRO A 55 6.99 -33.64 1.14
C PRO A 55 5.67 -34.41 1.34
N ASN A 56 5.01 -34.20 2.49
CA ASN A 56 3.73 -34.82 2.80
C ASN A 56 2.60 -34.16 2.00
N ARG A 57 2.17 -34.83 0.92
CA ARG A 57 1.12 -34.35 0.02
C ARG A 57 -0.23 -34.16 0.71
N GLN A 58 -0.59 -35.02 1.66
CA GLN A 58 -1.83 -34.88 2.41
C GLN A 58 -1.80 -33.63 3.30
N LEU A 59 -0.68 -33.36 3.98
CA LEU A 59 -0.50 -32.14 4.77
C LEU A 59 -0.51 -30.88 3.90
N TYR A 60 0.07 -30.96 2.70
CA TYR A 60 0.05 -29.86 1.73
C TYR A 60 -1.38 -29.53 1.30
N TYR A 61 -2.14 -30.54 0.84
CA TYR A 61 -3.53 -30.39 0.41
C TYR A 61 -4.43 -29.85 1.53
N GLN A 62 -4.31 -30.39 2.76
CA GLN A 62 -5.06 -29.90 3.91
C GLN A 62 -4.70 -28.46 4.28
N GLY A 63 -3.43 -28.06 4.09
CA GLY A 63 -3.00 -26.69 4.30
C GLY A 63 -3.64 -25.70 3.32
N GLU A 64 -3.66 -26.03 2.03
CA GLU A 64 -4.29 -25.18 0.99
C GLU A 64 -5.81 -25.05 1.22
N ARG A 65 -6.47 -26.13 1.64
CA ARG A 65 -7.88 -26.09 2.03
C ARG A 65 -8.11 -25.17 3.24
N ALA A 66 -7.30 -25.30 4.29
CA ALA A 66 -7.39 -24.46 5.48
C ALA A 66 -7.13 -22.98 5.18
N ILE A 67 -6.22 -22.69 4.23
CA ILE A 67 -5.98 -21.34 3.74
C ILE A 67 -7.23 -20.79 3.04
N LEU A 68 -7.88 -21.57 2.16
CA LEU A 68 -9.11 -21.14 1.48
C LEU A 68 -10.23 -20.85 2.49
N GLU A 69 -10.50 -21.78 3.40
CA GLU A 69 -11.53 -21.61 4.44
C GLU A 69 -11.27 -20.38 5.31
N THR A 70 -10.01 -20.16 5.70
CA THR A 70 -9.61 -19.00 6.51
C THR A 70 -9.74 -17.70 5.73
N GLN A 71 -9.35 -17.67 4.44
CA GLN A 71 -9.50 -16.51 3.57
C GLN A 71 -10.98 -16.11 3.46
N LEU A 72 -11.86 -17.07 3.20
CA LEU A 72 -13.29 -16.82 3.10
C LEU A 72 -13.88 -16.32 4.43
N ALA A 73 -13.53 -16.97 5.53
CA ALA A 73 -13.99 -16.57 6.85
C ALA A 73 -13.54 -15.14 7.20
N LEU A 74 -12.26 -14.79 6.99
CA LEU A 74 -11.77 -13.44 7.23
C LEU A 74 -12.51 -12.42 6.37
N GLU A 75 -12.68 -12.69 5.08
CA GLU A 75 -13.44 -11.82 4.20
C GLU A 75 -14.87 -11.59 4.67
N ASP A 76 -15.59 -12.64 5.05
CA ASP A 76 -16.98 -12.54 5.50
C ASP A 76 -17.08 -11.75 6.81
N GLN A 77 -16.16 -11.98 7.77
CA GLN A 77 -16.13 -11.22 9.02
C GLN A 77 -15.83 -9.73 8.79
N PHE A 78 -14.88 -9.40 7.91
CA PHE A 78 -14.59 -8.00 7.59
C PHE A 78 -15.70 -7.33 6.78
N MET A 79 -16.43 -8.07 5.94
CA MET A 79 -17.65 -7.57 5.29
C MET A 79 -18.74 -7.26 6.34
N ALA A 80 -19.00 -8.15 7.29
CA ALA A 80 -19.95 -7.91 8.37
C ALA A 80 -19.58 -6.68 9.24
N LEU A 81 -18.29 -6.51 9.53
CA LEU A 81 -17.79 -5.29 10.20
C LEU A 81 -17.96 -4.03 9.36
N ALA A 82 -17.83 -4.14 8.03
CA ALA A 82 -18.02 -3.03 7.11
C ALA A 82 -19.49 -2.57 7.05
N GLU A 83 -20.45 -3.49 7.14
CA GLU A 83 -21.88 -3.19 7.10
C GLU A 83 -22.35 -2.30 8.26
N VAL A 84 -21.73 -2.44 9.43
CA VAL A 84 -22.04 -1.63 10.62
C VAL A 84 -21.26 -0.31 10.69
N CYS A 85 -20.38 -0.04 9.72
CA CYS A 85 -19.65 1.22 9.67
C CYS A 85 -20.54 2.40 9.25
N THR A 86 -20.23 3.59 9.78
CA THR A 86 -20.95 4.84 9.43
C THR A 86 -20.29 5.62 8.29
N LYS A 87 -19.11 5.20 7.84
CA LYS A 87 -18.32 5.82 6.79
C LYS A 87 -18.27 4.90 5.56
N PRO A 88 -17.97 5.42 4.36
CA PRO A 88 -17.65 4.55 3.23
C PRO A 88 -16.47 3.65 3.57
N VAL A 89 -16.51 2.41 3.13
CA VAL A 89 -15.56 1.35 3.51
C VAL A 89 -14.85 0.81 2.27
N LEU A 90 -13.53 0.70 2.37
CA LEU A 90 -12.71 -0.02 1.40
C LEU A 90 -12.08 -1.23 2.10
N ILE A 91 -12.40 -2.43 1.63
CA ILE A 91 -11.75 -3.67 2.07
C ILE A 91 -10.71 -4.06 1.01
N VAL A 92 -9.46 -4.24 1.44
CA VAL A 92 -8.34 -4.57 0.56
C VAL A 92 -7.77 -5.91 0.99
N CYS A 93 -7.82 -6.91 0.11
CA CYS A 93 -7.25 -8.23 0.35
C CYS A 93 -5.84 -8.30 -0.21
N ASP A 94 -4.83 -8.61 0.61
CA ASP A 94 -3.49 -8.97 0.15
C ASP A 94 -3.50 -10.45 -0.26
N ARG A 95 -3.71 -10.69 -1.56
CA ARG A 95 -4.22 -11.94 -2.17
C ARG A 95 -5.68 -12.24 -1.88
N GLY A 96 -6.31 -12.95 -2.82
CA GLY A 96 -7.70 -13.39 -2.72
C GLY A 96 -7.83 -14.90 -2.89
N ALA A 97 -9.06 -15.40 -2.80
CA ALA A 97 -9.34 -16.83 -2.82
C ALA A 97 -8.79 -17.54 -4.07
N LEU A 98 -8.86 -16.90 -5.25
CA LEU A 98 -8.37 -17.51 -6.50
C LEU A 98 -6.85 -17.53 -6.63
N ASP A 99 -6.08 -16.82 -5.79
CA ASP A 99 -4.62 -16.95 -5.80
C ASP A 99 -4.19 -18.38 -5.46
N ILE A 100 -4.98 -19.09 -4.64
CA ILE A 100 -4.71 -20.45 -4.17
C ILE A 100 -4.68 -21.44 -5.34
N SER A 101 -5.52 -21.24 -6.37
CA SER A 101 -5.56 -22.11 -7.54
C SER A 101 -4.26 -22.11 -8.35
N ALA A 102 -3.40 -21.10 -8.17
CA ALA A 102 -2.10 -21.05 -8.83
C ALA A 102 -1.06 -22.02 -8.22
N TYR A 103 -1.32 -22.53 -7.01
CA TYR A 103 -0.39 -23.35 -6.22
C TYR A 103 -0.76 -24.84 -6.15
N ILE A 104 -1.96 -25.21 -6.60
CA ILE A 104 -2.46 -26.60 -6.60
C ILE A 104 -2.91 -27.03 -7.99
N LYS A 105 -3.19 -28.32 -8.17
CA LYS A 105 -3.72 -28.82 -9.45
C LYS A 105 -5.18 -28.41 -9.64
N PRO A 106 -5.66 -28.29 -10.89
CA PRO A 106 -7.05 -27.94 -11.18
C PRO A 106 -8.08 -28.87 -10.52
N GLU A 107 -7.79 -30.18 -10.46
CA GLU A 107 -8.69 -31.17 -9.86
C GLU A 107 -8.79 -30.99 -8.34
N GLU A 108 -7.64 -30.72 -7.68
CA GLU A 108 -7.58 -30.42 -6.25
C GLU A 108 -8.30 -29.10 -5.93
N TRP A 109 -8.18 -28.09 -6.81
CA TRP A 109 -8.87 -26.81 -6.68
C TRP A 109 -10.39 -26.95 -6.77
N GLU A 110 -10.89 -27.73 -7.72
CA GLU A 110 -12.31 -28.01 -7.84
C GLU A 110 -12.84 -28.73 -6.59
N GLU A 111 -12.12 -29.71 -6.07
CA GLU A 111 -12.50 -30.43 -4.86
C GLU A 111 -12.58 -29.51 -3.63
N ILE A 112 -11.55 -28.70 -3.37
CA ILE A 112 -11.54 -27.84 -2.17
C ILE A 112 -12.58 -26.72 -2.24
N THR A 113 -12.87 -26.20 -3.44
CA THR A 113 -13.90 -25.16 -3.61
C THR A 113 -15.30 -25.72 -3.40
N GLN A 114 -15.58 -26.92 -3.93
CA GLN A 114 -16.85 -27.62 -3.69
C GLN A 114 -17.04 -27.95 -2.21
N MET A 115 -16.00 -28.42 -1.52
CA MET A 115 -16.05 -28.67 -0.08
C MET A 115 -16.31 -27.39 0.73
N ALA A 116 -15.80 -26.25 0.27
CA ALA A 116 -16.08 -24.94 0.85
C ALA A 116 -17.46 -24.37 0.45
N GLY A 117 -18.29 -25.13 -0.29
CA GLY A 117 -19.61 -24.70 -0.74
C GLY A 117 -19.57 -23.58 -1.78
N SER A 118 -18.50 -23.53 -2.58
CA SER A 118 -18.28 -22.49 -3.58
C SER A 118 -17.72 -23.07 -4.88
N ASP A 119 -17.40 -22.18 -5.82
CA ASP A 119 -16.80 -22.48 -7.11
C ASP A 119 -16.00 -21.26 -7.58
N SER A 120 -15.20 -21.43 -8.64
CA SER A 120 -14.34 -20.34 -9.13
C SER A 120 -15.11 -19.09 -9.59
N GLU A 121 -16.31 -19.24 -10.13
CA GLU A 121 -17.14 -18.11 -10.60
C GLU A 121 -17.73 -17.35 -9.41
N SER A 122 -18.30 -18.07 -8.45
CA SER A 122 -18.82 -17.55 -7.19
C SER A 122 -17.72 -16.82 -6.40
N LEU A 123 -16.52 -17.39 -6.33
CA LEU A 123 -15.37 -16.78 -5.68
C LEU A 123 -14.91 -15.48 -6.38
N ARG A 124 -14.95 -15.41 -7.72
CA ARG A 124 -14.63 -14.16 -8.45
C ARG A 124 -15.61 -13.05 -8.11
N LYS A 125 -16.91 -13.36 -8.08
CA LYS A 125 -17.99 -12.37 -7.81
C LYS A 125 -17.92 -11.75 -6.42
N ARG A 126 -17.09 -12.29 -5.52
CA ARG A 126 -16.88 -11.73 -4.18
C ARG A 126 -16.17 -10.38 -4.21
N TYR A 127 -15.45 -10.05 -5.29
CA TYR A 127 -14.65 -8.82 -5.38
C TYR A 127 -15.28 -7.84 -6.37
N ASP A 128 -15.24 -6.55 -6.04
CA ASP A 128 -15.64 -5.48 -6.96
C ASP A 128 -14.56 -5.23 -8.03
N ALA A 129 -13.28 -5.47 -7.69
CA ALA A 129 -12.16 -5.31 -8.60
C ALA A 129 -10.97 -6.18 -8.20
N VAL A 130 -10.18 -6.55 -9.22
CA VAL A 130 -8.96 -7.36 -9.08
C VAL A 130 -7.81 -6.56 -9.68
N LEU A 131 -6.83 -6.20 -8.86
CA LEU A 131 -5.64 -5.48 -9.31
C LEU A 131 -4.46 -6.45 -9.28
N HIS A 132 -4.05 -6.92 -10.45
CA HIS A 132 -2.86 -7.76 -10.63
C HIS A 132 -1.63 -6.87 -10.78
N LEU A 133 -0.75 -6.89 -9.78
CA LEU A 133 0.55 -6.24 -9.86
C LEU A 133 1.53 -7.23 -10.47
N VAL A 134 2.06 -6.92 -11.65
CA VAL A 134 3.05 -7.78 -12.32
C VAL A 134 4.30 -7.91 -11.45
N SER A 135 4.78 -9.13 -11.26
CA SER A 135 6.02 -9.42 -10.51
C SER A 135 7.21 -8.63 -11.07
N ALA A 136 8.10 -8.12 -10.21
CA ALA A 136 9.37 -7.52 -10.66
C ALA A 136 10.22 -8.50 -11.49
N ALA A 137 9.97 -9.81 -11.40
CA ALA A 137 10.64 -10.80 -12.26
C ALA A 137 10.31 -10.63 -13.75
N ASP A 138 9.28 -9.86 -14.12
CA ASP A 138 8.90 -9.60 -15.51
C ASP A 138 9.11 -8.11 -15.86
N GLY A 139 10.23 -7.79 -16.51
CA GLY A 139 10.54 -6.45 -17.02
C GLY A 139 11.08 -5.46 -15.97
N ALA A 140 11.41 -5.92 -14.76
CA ALA A 140 12.00 -5.12 -13.68
C ALA A 140 12.95 -5.95 -12.81
N GLU A 141 13.66 -6.90 -13.42
CA GLU A 141 14.44 -7.95 -12.75
C GLU A 141 15.51 -7.36 -11.82
N GLN A 142 16.04 -6.18 -12.14
CA GLN A 142 16.99 -5.44 -11.31
C GLN A 142 16.45 -5.05 -9.92
N TYR A 143 15.12 -5.06 -9.75
CA TYR A 143 14.42 -4.77 -8.50
C TYR A 143 13.89 -6.01 -7.81
N TYR A 144 14.09 -7.20 -8.39
CA TYR A 144 13.67 -8.46 -7.80
C TYR A 144 14.52 -8.79 -6.58
N THR A 145 13.87 -8.95 -5.43
CA THR A 145 14.53 -9.29 -4.16
C THR A 145 13.80 -10.42 -3.45
N THR A 146 14.57 -11.21 -2.71
CA THR A 146 14.09 -12.35 -1.90
C THR A 146 13.93 -11.99 -0.41
N ALA A 147 14.19 -10.72 -0.06
CA ALA A 147 14.34 -10.25 1.31
C ALA A 147 13.03 -10.24 2.12
N THR A 148 11.88 -10.06 1.46
CA THR A 148 10.57 -9.99 2.14
C THR A 148 9.94 -11.34 2.42
N ASN A 149 10.32 -12.39 1.68
CA ASN A 149 9.80 -13.75 1.84
C ASN A 149 10.96 -14.75 1.69
N ALA A 150 11.75 -14.91 2.75
CA ALA A 150 12.85 -15.90 2.80
C ALA A 150 12.37 -17.37 2.80
N THR A 151 11.08 -17.62 2.57
CA THR A 151 10.54 -18.94 2.31
C THR A 151 10.00 -18.99 0.90
N ARG A 152 10.37 -20.08 0.19
CA ARG A 152 10.03 -20.48 -1.20
C ARG A 152 11.13 -20.11 -2.20
N TYR A 153 11.51 -21.11 -3.01
CA TYR A 153 12.03 -21.21 -4.40
C TYR A 153 12.72 -20.03 -5.12
N GLU A 154 12.85 -18.88 -4.49
CA GLU A 154 13.27 -17.62 -5.06
C GLU A 154 14.75 -17.47 -4.75
N LYS A 155 15.57 -17.98 -5.65
CA LYS A 155 16.90 -17.43 -5.84
C LYS A 155 16.75 -16.27 -6.80
N ALA A 156 17.54 -15.21 -6.61
CA ALA A 156 17.66 -14.14 -7.61
C ALA A 156 18.55 -14.59 -8.80
N ASP A 157 18.45 -15.87 -9.18
CA ASP A 157 19.07 -16.45 -10.36
C ASP A 157 18.02 -16.64 -11.47
N GLU A 158 18.47 -17.02 -12.67
CA GLU A 158 17.57 -17.18 -13.83
C GLU A 158 16.46 -18.21 -13.58
N GLU A 159 16.73 -19.26 -12.80
CA GLU A 159 15.75 -20.30 -12.50
C GLU A 159 14.65 -19.75 -11.58
N GLY A 160 15.02 -19.03 -10.51
CA GLY A 160 14.06 -18.39 -9.62
C GLY A 160 13.23 -17.30 -10.31
N LEU A 161 13.85 -16.48 -11.18
CA LEU A 161 13.13 -15.51 -12.00
C LEU A 161 12.14 -16.18 -12.96
N ARG A 162 12.53 -17.31 -13.59
CA ARG A 162 11.62 -18.08 -14.46
C ARG A 162 10.42 -18.60 -13.67
N LEU A 163 10.64 -19.18 -12.49
CA LEU A 163 9.57 -19.67 -11.62
C LEU A 163 8.64 -18.54 -11.17
N ALA A 164 9.19 -17.37 -10.82
CA ALA A 164 8.41 -16.20 -10.43
C ALA A 164 7.51 -15.69 -11.57
N ARG A 165 8.02 -15.64 -12.81
CA ARG A 165 7.24 -15.29 -14.01
C ARG A 165 6.14 -16.30 -14.31
N GLU A 166 6.44 -17.60 -14.22
CA GLU A 166 5.46 -18.66 -14.43
C GLU A 166 4.33 -18.60 -13.40
N LEU A 167 4.67 -18.35 -12.14
CA LEU A 167 3.71 -18.17 -11.07
C LEU A 167 2.85 -16.91 -11.26
N ASP A 168 3.46 -15.78 -11.64
CA ASP A 168 2.72 -14.54 -11.94
C ASP A 168 1.66 -14.77 -13.03
N LYS A 169 2.04 -15.50 -14.09
CA LYS A 169 1.13 -15.91 -15.18
C LYS A 169 0.00 -16.82 -14.70
N LYS A 170 0.28 -17.79 -13.83
CA LYS A 170 -0.77 -18.65 -13.25
C LYS A 170 -1.77 -17.84 -12.43
N VAL A 171 -1.27 -16.91 -11.62
CA VAL A 171 -2.10 -16.04 -10.78
C VAL A 171 -3.01 -15.16 -11.64
N ILE A 172 -2.49 -14.42 -12.62
CA ILE A 172 -3.34 -13.59 -13.48
C ILE A 172 -4.36 -14.42 -14.26
N ASN A 173 -3.97 -15.61 -14.75
CA ASN A 173 -4.87 -16.50 -15.48
C ASN A 173 -6.05 -16.96 -14.63
N ALA A 174 -5.84 -17.23 -13.33
CA ALA A 174 -6.93 -17.58 -12.41
C ALA A 174 -8.02 -16.48 -12.38
N TRP A 175 -7.59 -15.22 -12.46
CA TRP A 175 -8.44 -14.04 -12.41
C TRP A 175 -8.98 -13.54 -13.76
N SER A 176 -8.54 -14.11 -14.88
CA SER A 176 -8.89 -13.65 -16.26
C SER A 176 -10.39 -13.52 -16.54
N GLY A 177 -11.24 -14.26 -15.83
CA GLY A 177 -12.70 -14.19 -15.96
C GLY A 177 -13.37 -13.04 -15.19
N HIS A 178 -12.63 -12.21 -14.45
CA HIS A 178 -13.20 -11.11 -13.66
C HIS A 178 -13.38 -9.84 -14.52
N SER A 179 -14.60 -9.28 -14.56
CA SER A 179 -14.96 -8.12 -15.41
C SER A 179 -14.14 -6.85 -15.12
N HIS A 180 -13.74 -6.67 -13.86
CA HIS A 180 -12.91 -5.56 -13.39
C HIS A 180 -11.49 -5.98 -13.03
N LEU A 181 -10.90 -6.91 -13.80
CA LEU A 181 -9.47 -7.19 -13.74
C LEU A 181 -8.67 -6.01 -14.31
N ARG A 182 -7.64 -5.57 -13.59
CA ARG A 182 -6.69 -4.52 -13.98
C ARG A 182 -5.27 -5.03 -13.81
N VAL A 183 -4.47 -4.90 -14.86
CA VAL A 183 -3.07 -5.35 -14.86
C VAL A 183 -2.18 -4.13 -14.73
N ILE A 184 -1.43 -4.07 -13.63
CA ILE A 184 -0.48 -3.00 -13.32
C ILE A 184 0.93 -3.53 -13.64
N ASN A 185 1.44 -3.14 -14.80
CA ASN A 185 2.74 -3.56 -15.34
C ASN A 185 3.94 -2.77 -14.76
N ASN A 186 5.16 -3.26 -15.01
CA ASN A 186 6.41 -2.66 -14.50
C ASN A 186 7.08 -1.63 -15.44
N HIS A 187 6.41 -1.23 -16.53
CA HIS A 187 7.05 -0.44 -17.60
C HIS A 187 7.43 1.00 -17.21
N ASP A 188 7.01 1.47 -16.02
CA ASP A 188 7.37 2.79 -15.49
C ASP A 188 8.19 2.67 -14.19
N ASP A 189 8.60 3.82 -13.64
CA ASP A 189 9.07 3.92 -12.26
C ASP A 189 8.07 3.30 -11.27
N PHE A 190 8.58 2.75 -10.17
CA PHE A 190 7.76 2.10 -9.16
C PHE A 190 6.71 3.04 -8.54
N ASN A 191 6.99 4.35 -8.44
CA ASN A 191 5.99 5.31 -7.95
C ASN A 191 4.84 5.51 -8.94
N ALA A 192 5.12 5.44 -10.25
CA ALA A 192 4.08 5.48 -11.27
C ALA A 192 3.22 4.20 -11.20
N LYS A 193 3.84 3.04 -10.99
CA LYS A 193 3.15 1.77 -10.70
C LYS A 193 2.17 1.91 -9.52
N LEU A 194 2.62 2.48 -8.40
CA LEU A 194 1.78 2.72 -7.22
C LEU A 194 0.68 3.76 -7.49
N SER A 195 0.97 4.79 -8.29
CA SER A 195 0.00 5.81 -8.68
C SER A 195 -1.13 5.19 -9.51
N ARG A 196 -0.81 4.30 -10.45
CA ARG A 196 -1.79 3.52 -11.21
C ARG A 196 -2.67 2.65 -10.31
N VAL A 197 -2.12 2.05 -9.25
CA VAL A 197 -2.92 1.31 -8.25
C VAL A 197 -3.96 2.22 -7.59
N ILE A 198 -3.55 3.41 -7.13
CA ILE A 198 -4.49 4.36 -6.53
C ILE A 198 -5.52 4.85 -7.56
N GLN A 199 -5.12 5.10 -8.81
CA GLN A 199 -6.02 5.50 -9.90
C GLN A 199 -7.09 4.44 -10.17
N GLU A 200 -6.71 3.15 -10.28
CA GLU A 200 -7.67 2.08 -10.51
C GLU A 200 -8.64 1.90 -9.34
N ILE A 201 -8.17 2.02 -8.10
CA ILE A 201 -9.06 1.97 -6.94
C ILE A 201 -9.98 3.19 -6.91
N SER A 202 -9.47 4.39 -7.22
CA SER A 202 -10.30 5.60 -7.35
C SER A 202 -11.38 5.42 -8.41
N ASN A 203 -11.06 4.81 -9.56
CA ASN A 203 -12.06 4.47 -10.59
C ASN A 203 -13.15 3.54 -10.06
N VAL A 204 -12.77 2.48 -9.33
CA VAL A 204 -13.72 1.53 -8.71
C VAL A 204 -14.61 2.21 -7.67
N LEU A 205 -14.06 3.20 -6.95
CA LEU A 205 -14.77 4.01 -5.96
C LEU A 205 -15.54 5.20 -6.59
N GLY A 206 -15.47 5.40 -7.90
CA GLY A 206 -16.11 6.56 -8.58
C GLY A 206 -15.51 7.91 -8.17
N LEU A 207 -14.26 7.93 -7.70
CA LEU A 207 -13.56 9.13 -7.25
C LEU A 207 -12.80 9.81 -8.41
N PRO A 208 -12.57 11.13 -8.32
CA PRO A 208 -11.69 11.83 -9.25
C PRO A 208 -10.31 11.17 -9.31
N LEU A 209 -9.78 10.99 -10.53
CA LEU A 209 -8.48 10.36 -10.74
C LEU A 209 -7.34 11.21 -10.16
N PRO A 210 -6.44 10.61 -9.36
CA PRO A 210 -5.22 11.28 -8.94
C PRO A 210 -4.24 11.35 -10.11
N VAL A 211 -3.94 12.55 -10.57
CA VAL A 211 -2.81 12.88 -11.45
C VAL A 211 -1.44 12.79 -10.74
N GLU A 212 -0.44 12.38 -11.52
CA GLU A 212 0.92 11.96 -11.14
C GLU A 212 1.85 13.01 -10.51
N LYS A 213 1.68 14.32 -10.74
CA LYS A 213 2.64 15.33 -10.25
C LYS A 213 2.20 15.94 -8.91
N GLU A 214 2.95 15.62 -7.87
CA GLU A 214 2.87 16.29 -6.57
C GLU A 214 3.34 17.74 -6.70
N ARG A 215 2.50 18.69 -6.26
CA ARG A 215 2.88 20.11 -6.13
C ARG A 215 2.91 20.51 -4.67
N LEU A 216 3.94 21.26 -4.29
CA LEU A 216 4.18 21.68 -2.91
C LEU A 216 4.18 23.20 -2.84
N TYR A 217 3.40 23.74 -1.91
CA TYR A 217 3.25 25.17 -1.70
C TYR A 217 3.52 25.52 -0.25
N LYS A 218 4.33 26.54 0.00
CA LYS A 218 4.37 27.19 1.32
C LYS A 218 3.13 28.06 1.43
N VAL A 219 2.37 27.87 2.51
CA VAL A 219 1.06 28.53 2.66
C VAL A 219 0.85 29.12 4.05
N GLU A 220 -0.15 29.97 4.16
CA GLU A 220 -0.73 30.45 5.41
C GLU A 220 -2.19 29.99 5.46
N VAL A 221 -2.65 29.43 6.59
CA VAL A 221 -4.05 29.05 6.79
C VAL A 221 -4.77 30.23 7.43
N ILE A 222 -5.74 30.80 6.71
CA ILE A 222 -6.41 32.07 7.06
C ILE A 222 -7.83 31.86 7.64
N GLY A 223 -8.20 30.62 7.96
CA GLY A 223 -9.50 30.29 8.54
C GLY A 223 -9.60 28.83 8.96
N GLU A 224 -10.79 28.39 9.36
CA GLU A 224 -11.03 26.98 9.65
C GLU A 224 -11.00 26.14 8.37
N ILE A 225 -10.58 24.88 8.51
CA ILE A 225 -10.53 23.90 7.42
C ILE A 225 -11.68 22.91 7.62
N PRO A 226 -12.89 23.21 7.09
CA PRO A 226 -14.07 22.40 7.36
C PRO A 226 -13.93 21.00 6.76
N GLY A 227 -14.38 20.00 7.52
CA GLY A 227 -14.38 18.60 7.06
C GLY A 227 -13.00 17.97 6.90
N ALA A 228 -11.93 18.63 7.37
CA ALA A 228 -10.60 18.06 7.31
C ALA A 228 -10.46 16.84 8.21
N ILE A 229 -9.79 15.82 7.68
CA ILE A 229 -9.37 14.65 8.44
C ILE A 229 -8.00 14.95 9.03
N GLU A 230 -7.96 15.07 10.34
CA GLU A 230 -6.75 15.36 11.09
C GLU A 230 -6.00 14.08 11.47
N SER A 231 -4.68 14.14 11.35
CA SER A 231 -3.76 13.13 11.87
C SER A 231 -2.46 13.78 12.36
N GLN A 232 -1.88 13.24 13.42
CA GLN A 232 -0.54 13.56 13.88
C GLN A 232 0.46 12.63 13.19
N ILE A 233 1.57 13.19 12.72
CA ILE A 233 2.64 12.44 12.06
C ILE A 233 3.94 12.71 12.80
N THR A 234 4.56 11.63 13.26
CA THR A 234 5.91 11.60 13.82
C THR A 234 6.78 10.81 12.86
N GLN A 235 7.91 11.38 12.44
CA GLN A 235 8.84 10.69 11.55
C GLN A 235 10.28 10.89 12.00
N THR A 236 11.02 9.79 12.04
CA THR A 236 12.39 9.71 12.54
C THR A 236 13.24 9.01 11.51
N TYR A 237 14.37 9.61 11.15
CA TYR A 237 15.36 8.98 10.28
C TYR A 237 16.26 8.08 11.13
N LEU A 238 16.59 6.90 10.61
CA LEU A 238 17.50 5.97 11.26
C LEU A 238 18.88 6.06 10.62
N VAL A 239 19.90 5.66 11.39
CA VAL A 239 21.24 5.44 10.85
C VAL A 239 21.16 4.41 9.72
N ALA A 240 21.74 4.75 8.58
CA ALA A 240 21.73 3.92 7.38
C ALA A 240 23.10 3.96 6.70
N GLU A 241 23.39 2.95 5.88
CA GLU A 241 24.60 2.92 5.05
C GLU A 241 24.64 4.09 4.06
N PRO A 242 25.83 4.52 3.60
CA PRO A 242 25.94 5.52 2.55
C PRO A 242 25.11 5.18 1.31
N GLY A 243 24.38 6.17 0.78
CA GLY A 243 23.45 5.96 -0.35
C GLY A 243 22.11 5.34 0.05
N CYS A 244 21.88 5.06 1.35
CA CYS A 244 20.60 4.63 1.89
C CYS A 244 19.97 5.70 2.78
N GLU A 245 18.64 5.78 2.76
CA GLU A 245 17.83 6.56 3.69
C GLU A 245 16.80 5.60 4.30
N VAL A 246 16.80 5.50 5.63
CA VAL A 246 15.81 4.73 6.37
C VAL A 246 14.99 5.69 7.23
N ARG A 247 13.66 5.55 7.17
CA ARG A 247 12.74 6.41 7.91
C ARG A 247 11.62 5.60 8.53
N LEU A 248 11.44 5.78 9.83
CA LEU A 248 10.23 5.37 10.54
C LEU A 248 9.22 6.52 10.52
N ARG A 249 7.95 6.20 10.27
CA ARG A 249 6.84 7.15 10.35
C ARG A 249 5.69 6.53 11.12
N ARG A 250 5.28 7.17 12.21
CA ARG A 250 4.02 6.90 12.91
C ARG A 250 2.99 7.95 12.48
N ARG A 251 1.81 7.49 12.06
CA ARG A 251 0.65 8.34 11.79
C ARG A 251 -0.50 7.94 12.70
N GLU A 252 -1.04 8.91 13.43
CA GLU A 252 -2.09 8.74 14.42
C GLU A 252 -3.28 9.61 14.04
N TRP A 253 -4.47 9.01 13.89
CA TRP A 253 -5.69 9.75 13.63
C TRP A 253 -6.44 10.01 14.93
N SER A 254 -7.25 11.07 14.98
CA SER A 254 -8.02 11.54 16.16
C SER A 254 -8.98 10.52 16.82
N ARG A 255 -9.05 9.27 16.32
CA ARG A 255 -9.87 8.17 16.86
C ARG A 255 -9.06 6.91 17.17
N GLY A 256 -7.75 7.05 17.43
CA GLY A 256 -6.88 5.98 17.93
C GLY A 256 -6.36 5.00 16.87
N LYS A 257 -6.69 5.19 15.58
CA LYS A 257 -6.00 4.44 14.51
C LYS A 257 -4.54 4.89 14.48
N VAL A 258 -3.62 3.95 14.65
CA VAL A 258 -2.18 4.16 14.53
C VAL A 258 -1.65 3.30 13.39
N VAL A 259 -0.84 3.87 12.53
CA VAL A 259 -0.12 3.14 11.48
C VAL A 259 1.35 3.52 11.58
N ASN A 260 2.21 2.52 11.78
CA ASN A 260 3.65 2.70 11.70
C ASN A 260 4.15 2.16 10.37
N VAL A 261 4.98 2.93 9.69
CA VAL A 261 5.57 2.61 8.40
C VAL A 261 7.08 2.70 8.51
N HIS A 262 7.76 1.65 8.08
CA HIS A 262 9.18 1.65 7.82
C HIS A 262 9.40 1.87 6.32
N ARG A 263 10.14 2.92 5.97
CA ARG A 263 10.57 3.23 4.61
C ARG A 263 12.08 3.05 4.49
N SER A 264 12.52 2.39 3.43
CA SER A 264 13.92 2.36 3.03
C SER A 264 14.05 2.81 1.58
N LYS A 265 15.00 3.70 1.35
CA LYS A 265 15.35 4.24 0.04
C LYS A 265 16.81 3.93 -0.20
N LYS A 266 17.15 3.23 -1.28
CA LYS A 266 18.52 2.82 -1.63
C LYS A 266 18.85 3.30 -3.03
N GLN A 267 19.88 4.12 -3.15
CA GLN A 267 20.41 4.55 -4.44
C GLN A 267 21.20 3.39 -5.07
N ILE A 268 20.83 3.02 -6.30
CA ILE A 268 21.49 1.95 -7.06
C ILE A 268 22.40 2.52 -8.15
N SER A 269 22.04 3.66 -8.71
CA SER A 269 22.85 4.39 -9.68
C SER A 269 22.64 5.90 -9.54
N GLU A 270 23.30 6.70 -10.37
CA GLU A 270 23.11 8.16 -10.40
C GLU A 270 21.66 8.58 -10.68
N THR A 271 20.91 7.74 -11.39
CA THR A 271 19.53 8.03 -11.84
C THR A 271 18.48 7.12 -11.20
N GLN A 272 18.88 6.02 -10.58
CA GLN A 272 17.95 5.03 -10.04
C GLN A 272 18.01 4.89 -8.53
N VAL A 273 16.82 4.87 -7.94
CA VAL A 273 16.63 4.69 -6.51
C VAL A 273 15.50 3.69 -6.31
N ILE A 274 15.76 2.67 -5.49
CA ILE A 274 14.69 1.80 -4.97
C ILE A 274 14.11 2.44 -3.73
N GLU A 275 12.79 2.50 -3.66
CA GLU A 275 12.06 2.85 -2.46
C GLU A 275 11.09 1.74 -2.08
N THR A 276 11.14 1.30 -0.82
CA THR A 276 10.24 0.29 -0.28
C THR A 276 9.62 0.79 1.01
N GLU A 277 8.32 0.58 1.16
CA GLU A 277 7.58 0.83 2.40
C GLU A 277 6.89 -0.44 2.89
N ARG A 278 6.89 -0.65 4.21
CA ARG A 278 6.14 -1.73 4.87
C ARG A 278 5.53 -1.22 6.18
N GLN A 279 4.39 -1.78 6.57
CA GLN A 279 3.89 -1.58 7.93
C GLN A 279 4.76 -2.35 8.93
N VAL A 280 4.92 -1.79 10.12
CA VAL A 280 5.58 -2.45 11.25
C VAL A 280 4.67 -2.37 12.47
N ASP A 281 4.71 -3.38 13.33
CA ASP A 281 3.96 -3.32 14.58
C ASP A 281 4.57 -2.28 15.55
N ASN A 282 3.86 -2.00 16.65
CA ASN A 282 4.31 -1.02 17.64
C ASN A 282 5.62 -1.43 18.32
N ASN A 283 5.80 -2.72 18.64
CA ASN A 283 6.98 -3.17 19.37
C ASN A 283 8.24 -3.05 18.51
N LEU A 284 8.18 -3.52 17.26
CA LEU A 284 9.26 -3.37 16.29
C LEU A 284 9.55 -1.90 16.01
N TYR A 285 8.53 -1.05 15.89
CA TYR A 285 8.73 0.39 15.73
C TYR A 285 9.54 1.01 16.88
N GLU A 286 9.16 0.74 18.14
CA GLU A 286 9.87 1.26 19.31
C GLU A 286 11.31 0.72 19.41
N GLN A 287 11.52 -0.55 19.06
CA GLN A 287 12.88 -1.13 19.01
C GLN A 287 13.74 -0.43 17.94
N MET A 288 13.20 -0.21 16.75
CA MET A 288 13.94 0.42 15.65
C MET A 288 14.26 1.91 15.94
N LEU A 289 13.49 2.60 16.77
CA LEU A 289 13.80 3.97 17.20
C LEU A 289 15.13 4.08 17.96
N GLN A 290 15.65 2.98 18.54
CA GLN A 290 16.97 2.97 19.15
C GLN A 290 18.11 3.26 18.15
N GLN A 291 17.83 3.14 16.86
CA GLN A 291 18.77 3.42 15.77
C GLN A 291 18.55 4.82 15.16
N ALA A 292 17.87 5.74 15.87
CA ALA A 292 17.64 7.09 15.39
C ALA A 292 18.95 7.79 15.01
N ASP A 293 18.97 8.44 13.84
CA ASP A 293 20.11 9.21 13.35
C ASP A 293 20.31 10.45 14.25
N PRO A 294 21.44 10.57 14.97
CA PRO A 294 21.67 11.69 15.88
C PRO A 294 21.84 13.03 15.18
N TYR A 295 22.06 13.03 13.85
CA TYR A 295 22.21 14.26 13.06
C TYR A 295 20.88 14.75 12.47
N ARG A 296 19.78 14.01 12.63
CA ARG A 296 18.46 14.36 12.10
C ARG A 296 17.41 14.38 13.19
N SER A 297 16.86 15.56 13.43
CA SER A 297 15.75 15.76 14.36
C SER A 297 14.52 14.98 13.92
N THR A 298 13.82 14.39 14.89
CA THR A 298 12.48 13.84 14.66
C THR A 298 11.55 14.97 14.23
N ILE A 299 10.83 14.76 13.13
CA ILE A 299 9.82 15.70 12.67
C ILE A 299 8.48 15.33 13.27
N LYS A 300 7.83 16.29 13.91
CA LYS A 300 6.43 16.20 14.31
C LYS A 300 5.61 17.20 13.53
N LYS A 301 4.50 16.77 12.97
CA LYS A 301 3.59 17.63 12.21
C LYS A 301 2.14 17.18 12.35
N ARG A 302 1.23 18.16 12.29
CA ARG A 302 -0.20 17.92 12.15
C ARG A 302 -0.56 17.97 10.68
N ARG A 303 -1.16 16.90 10.16
CA ARG A 303 -1.68 16.82 8.78
C ARG A 303 -3.19 16.92 8.77
N GLN A 304 -3.71 17.88 8.01
CA GLN A 304 -5.13 18.05 7.71
C GLN A 304 -5.36 17.68 6.24
N SER A 305 -6.07 16.58 6.00
CA SER A 305 -6.39 16.09 4.65
C SER A 305 -7.82 16.49 4.27
N LEU A 306 -8.04 17.00 3.06
CA LEU A 306 -9.35 17.42 2.60
C LEU A 306 -9.54 17.25 1.09
N ILE A 307 -10.79 17.26 0.65
CA ILE A 307 -11.16 17.33 -0.76
C ILE A 307 -11.81 18.69 -1.01
N TRP A 308 -11.32 19.43 -2.01
CA TRP A 308 -11.87 20.72 -2.40
C TRP A 308 -12.00 20.81 -3.92
N LYS A 309 -13.21 21.11 -4.42
CA LYS A 309 -13.52 21.17 -5.87
C LYS A 309 -12.99 19.97 -6.68
N GLY A 310 -13.08 18.78 -6.08
CA GLY A 310 -12.62 17.51 -6.69
C GLY A 310 -11.12 17.24 -6.58
N GLN A 311 -10.34 18.11 -5.93
CA GLN A 311 -8.89 17.94 -5.74
C GLN A 311 -8.57 17.56 -4.30
N HIS A 312 -7.63 16.63 -4.10
CA HIS A 312 -7.20 16.20 -2.78
C HIS A 312 -6.00 17.03 -2.30
N PHE A 313 -6.11 17.58 -1.09
CA PHE A 313 -5.10 18.42 -0.47
C PHE A 313 -4.68 17.84 0.89
N GLU A 314 -3.38 17.90 1.17
CA GLU A 314 -2.81 17.61 2.48
C GLU A 314 -2.08 18.87 2.97
N ILE A 315 -2.54 19.43 4.08
CA ILE A 315 -1.93 20.60 4.73
C ILE A 315 -1.14 20.12 5.94
N ASP A 316 0.17 20.30 5.91
CA ASP A 316 1.10 19.95 6.98
C ASP A 316 1.50 21.20 7.76
N THR A 317 1.08 21.29 9.02
CA THR A 317 1.65 22.23 9.99
C THR A 317 2.79 21.53 10.73
N PHE A 318 4.03 21.96 10.48
CA PHE A 318 5.19 21.43 11.19
C PHE A 318 5.24 21.99 12.62
N LEU A 319 5.61 21.15 13.58
CA LEU A 319 5.67 21.45 15.01
C LEU A 319 7.12 21.35 15.53
N GLU A 320 7.84 20.31 15.08
CA GLU A 320 9.26 20.07 15.36
C GLU A 320 9.93 19.58 14.06
N PRO A 321 11.20 19.93 13.79
CA PRO A 321 12.02 20.92 14.51
C PRO A 321 11.68 22.37 14.16
N VAL A 322 10.83 22.59 13.15
CA VAL A 322 10.37 23.91 12.70
C VAL A 322 8.91 24.10 13.06
N SER A 323 8.53 25.30 13.50
CA SER A 323 7.18 25.64 13.95
C SER A 323 6.48 26.71 13.12
N ASP A 324 7.21 27.37 12.21
CA ASP A 324 6.73 28.45 11.34
C ASP A 324 6.47 27.99 9.89
N LEU A 325 6.44 26.68 9.68
CA LEU A 325 6.31 26.07 8.35
C LEU A 325 4.96 25.37 8.18
N VAL A 326 4.19 25.85 7.22
CA VAL A 326 2.99 25.18 6.72
C VAL A 326 3.15 24.88 5.23
N ILE A 327 3.04 23.60 4.88
CA ILE A 327 3.14 23.13 3.50
C ILE A 327 1.80 22.57 3.08
N LEU A 328 1.27 23.05 1.95
CA LEU A 328 0.16 22.44 1.25
C LEU A 328 0.71 21.57 0.13
N GLN A 329 0.36 20.28 0.18
CA GLN A 329 0.60 19.33 -0.87
C GLN A 329 -0.71 19.12 -1.64
N SER A 330 -0.69 19.33 -2.96
CA SER A 330 -1.80 18.99 -3.84
C SER A 330 -1.50 17.68 -4.55
N LYS A 331 -2.45 16.73 -4.46
CA LYS A 331 -2.41 15.47 -5.20
C LYS A 331 -3.54 15.49 -6.22
N GLY A 332 -3.19 15.26 -7.48
CA GLY A 332 -4.17 14.98 -8.51
C GLY A 332 -4.63 16.14 -9.39
N VAL A 333 -3.73 17.06 -9.74
CA VAL A 333 -4.01 18.12 -10.73
C VAL A 333 -3.35 17.77 -12.06
N ALA A 334 -4.13 17.71 -13.15
CA ALA A 334 -3.62 17.48 -14.51
C ALA A 334 -2.50 18.50 -14.82
N GLU A 335 -1.50 18.13 -15.61
CA GLU A 335 -0.38 19.04 -15.92
C GLU A 335 -0.87 20.40 -16.47
N GLN A 336 -2.00 20.37 -17.20
CA GLN A 336 -2.67 21.54 -17.77
C GLN A 336 -3.77 22.14 -16.88
N GLU A 337 -4.12 21.52 -15.75
CA GLU A 337 -5.13 22.07 -14.83
C GLU A 337 -4.45 22.98 -13.77
N SER A 338 -5.09 24.12 -13.49
CA SER A 338 -4.66 25.01 -12.41
C SER A 338 -5.07 24.42 -11.06
N VAL A 339 -4.19 24.50 -10.05
CA VAL A 339 -4.55 24.12 -8.67
C VAL A 339 -5.66 25.06 -8.17
N LYS A 340 -6.80 24.49 -7.80
CA LYS A 340 -7.95 25.25 -7.29
C LYS A 340 -7.80 25.38 -5.77
N PHE A 341 -7.01 26.34 -5.32
CA PHE A 341 -6.74 26.52 -3.90
C PHE A 341 -8.04 26.76 -3.10
N PRO A 342 -8.17 26.13 -1.91
CA PRO A 342 -9.28 26.44 -1.01
C PRO A 342 -9.21 27.89 -0.50
N PRO A 343 -10.36 28.56 -0.26
CA PRO A 343 -10.41 29.97 0.12
C PRO A 343 -9.82 30.27 1.50
N PHE A 344 -9.67 29.25 2.34
CA PHE A 344 -9.04 29.35 3.67
C PHE A 344 -7.51 29.13 3.63
N VAL A 345 -6.91 29.05 2.43
CA VAL A 345 -5.46 28.93 2.26
C VAL A 345 -4.94 30.09 1.41
N LYS A 346 -3.92 30.78 1.91
CA LYS A 346 -3.17 31.80 1.18
C LYS A 346 -1.81 31.22 0.76
N VAL A 347 -1.56 31.15 -0.54
CA VAL A 347 -0.28 30.67 -1.08
C VAL A 347 0.78 31.76 -0.93
N LEU A 348 1.91 31.41 -0.32
CA LEU A 348 3.05 32.30 -0.12
C LEU A 348 4.13 32.06 -1.17
N GLU A 349 4.42 30.80 -1.48
CA GLU A 349 5.49 30.40 -2.40
C GLU A 349 5.17 29.03 -3.03
N ASP A 350 5.44 28.85 -4.32
CA ASP A 350 5.52 27.52 -4.94
C ASP A 350 6.91 26.94 -4.67
N VAL A 351 6.94 25.86 -3.90
CA VAL A 351 8.17 25.21 -3.46
C VAL A 351 8.32 23.81 -4.09
N THR A 352 7.59 23.55 -5.17
CA THR A 352 7.63 22.29 -5.90
C THR A 352 9.06 22.02 -6.41
N GLY A 353 9.58 20.82 -6.15
CA GLY A 353 10.94 20.43 -6.52
C GLY A 353 12.06 21.07 -5.68
N ASN A 354 11.75 21.98 -4.75
CA ASN A 354 12.76 22.60 -3.89
C ASN A 354 13.13 21.65 -2.74
N VAL A 355 14.30 21.01 -2.88
CA VAL A 355 14.81 20.01 -1.94
C VAL A 355 14.90 20.50 -0.49
N ARG A 356 15.03 21.81 -0.26
CA ARG A 356 15.09 22.39 1.10
C ARG A 356 13.82 22.11 1.89
N TYR A 357 12.68 21.97 1.23
CA TYR A 357 11.38 21.71 1.84
C TYR A 357 11.04 20.22 1.93
N TYR A 358 11.92 19.33 1.47
CA TYR A 358 11.75 17.90 1.66
C TYR A 358 11.96 17.53 3.13
N ASN A 359 11.14 16.64 3.67
CA ASN A 359 11.22 16.24 5.09
C ASN A 359 12.64 15.81 5.49
N TYR A 360 13.40 15.18 4.59
CA TYR A 360 14.79 14.80 4.86
C TYR A 360 15.65 16.02 5.21
N HIS A 361 15.55 17.12 4.45
CA HIS A 361 16.29 18.35 4.74
C HIS A 361 15.69 19.16 5.89
N ILE A 362 14.36 19.11 6.09
CA ILE A 362 13.73 19.74 7.26
C ILE A 362 14.26 19.12 8.55
N ALA A 363 14.51 17.82 8.59
CA ALA A 363 15.06 17.14 9.77
C ALA A 363 16.49 17.59 10.13
N LEU A 364 17.22 18.24 9.24
CA LEU A 364 18.54 18.82 9.54
C LEU A 364 18.45 20.21 10.19
N ARG A 365 17.28 20.84 10.15
CA ARG A 365 17.06 22.15 10.76
C ARG A 365 17.01 21.97 12.28
N LYS A 366 17.78 22.78 13.00
CA LYS A 366 17.83 22.81 14.46
C LYS A 366 17.12 24.05 14.96
#